data_AF-A0A418M5W8-F1
#
_entry.id   AF-A0A418M5W8-F1
#
_cell.length_a   1.000
_cell.length_b   1.000
_cell.length_c   1.000
_cell.angle_alpha   90.00
_cell.angle_beta   90.00
_cell.angle_gamma   90.00
#
_symmetry.space_group_name_H-M   'P 1'
#
loop_
_entity.id
_entity.type
_entity.pdbx_description
1 polymer ?
#
loop_
_entity_poly.entity_id
_entity_poly.type
_entity_poly.pdbx_seq_one_letter_code
_entity_poly.pdbx_strand_id
1 'polypeptide(L)' 'MKTVQEVKSYLRNGDMTKIAKMAGVTRKHADVILRRPTSKRFEIVFKAAKKIASANQRLGI' A
#
# COMPACT_ATOMS: atom_id res chain seq x y z
N MET A 1 -8.92 -2.18 13.51
CA MET A 1 -7.77 -1.84 12.62
C MET A 1 -8.07 -2.39 11.24
N LYS A 2 -7.95 -1.61 10.15
CA LYS A 2 -8.16 -2.16 8.80
C LYS A 2 -7.11 -3.22 8.50
N THR A 3 -7.53 -4.42 8.08
CA THR A 3 -6.61 -5.51 7.73
C THR A 3 -5.87 -5.22 6.42
N VAL A 4 -4.76 -5.94 6.15
CA VAL A 4 -4.02 -5.81 4.88
C VAL A 4 -4.90 -6.15 3.68
N GLN A 5 -5.82 -7.11 3.83
CA GLN A 5 -6.80 -7.47 2.82
C GLN A 5 -7.77 -6.32 2.52
N GLU A 6 -8.30 -5.66 3.56
CA GLU A 6 -9.14 -4.47 3.38
C GLU A 6 -8.39 -3.34 2.68
N VAL A 7 -7.14 -3.05 3.07
CA VAL A 7 -6.39 -1.99 2.39
C VAL A 7 -6.17 -2.34 0.92
N LYS A 8 -5.87 -3.62 0.62
CA LYS A 8 -5.67 -4.09 -0.76
C LYS A 8 -6.94 -4.01 -1.62
N SER A 9 -8.13 -4.20 -1.07
CA SER A 9 -9.37 -4.15 -1.87
C SER A 9 -9.66 -2.75 -2.43
N TYR A 10 -9.12 -1.70 -1.81
CA TYR A 10 -9.25 -0.32 -2.27
C TYR A 10 -8.05 0.18 -3.11
N LEU A 11 -7.09 -0.70 -3.44
CA LEU A 11 -5.95 -0.34 -4.30
C LEU A 11 -6.21 -0.78 -5.74
N ARG A 12 -5.96 0.11 -6.70
CA ARG A 12 -6.09 -0.17 -8.13
C ARG A 12 -4.76 -0.57 -8.76
N ASN A 13 -4.85 -1.14 -9.96
CA ASN A 13 -3.70 -1.36 -10.84
C ASN A 13 -3.02 -0.02 -11.16
N GLY A 14 -1.86 0.23 -10.54
CA GLY A 14 -1.08 1.47 -10.69
C GLY A 14 -0.70 2.12 -9.36
N ASP A 15 -1.48 1.89 -8.29
CA ASP A 15 -1.21 2.50 -6.99
C ASP A 15 0.04 1.98 -6.32
N MET A 16 0.46 0.76 -6.68
CA MET A 16 1.69 0.18 -6.14
C MET A 16 2.95 0.96 -6.55
N THR A 17 2.93 1.66 -7.69
CA THR A 17 4.01 2.60 -8.07
C THR A 17 4.02 3.83 -7.16
N LYS A 18 2.84 4.36 -6.81
CA LYS A 18 2.72 5.51 -5.90
C LYS A 18 3.14 5.13 -4.48
N ILE A 19 2.70 3.97 -3.98
CA ILE A 19 3.10 3.41 -2.68
C ILE A 19 4.62 3.26 -2.63
N ALA A 20 5.21 2.69 -3.67
CA ALA A 20 6.65 2.50 -3.78
C ALA A 20 7.42 3.83 -3.73
N LYS A 21 6.97 4.86 -4.46
CA LYS A 21 7.54 6.22 -4.41
C LYS A 21 7.46 6.82 -3.01
N MET A 22 6.31 6.71 -2.35
CA MET A 22 6.12 7.22 -0.98
C MET A 22 6.97 6.49 0.06
N ALA A 23 7.18 5.19 -0.12
CA ALA A 23 7.94 4.35 0.80
C ALA A 23 9.44 4.25 0.46
N GLY A 24 9.91 4.91 -0.59
CA GLY A 24 11.32 4.88 -1.01
C GLY A 24 11.79 3.48 -1.42
N VAL A 25 10.95 2.71 -2.09
CA VAL A 25 11.26 1.35 -2.56
C VAL A 25 10.87 1.18 -4.04
N THR A 26 11.28 0.07 -4.64
CA THR A 26 10.80 -0.30 -5.99
C THR A 26 9.38 -0.85 -5.93
N ARG A 27 8.63 -0.73 -7.03
CA ARG A 27 7.26 -1.29 -7.16
C ARG A 27 7.20 -2.77 -6.77
N LYS A 28 8.15 -3.57 -7.25
CA LYS A 28 8.25 -5.00 -6.94
C LYS A 28 8.46 -5.24 -5.45
N HIS A 29 9.32 -4.44 -4.80
CA HIS A 29 9.54 -4.54 -3.37
C HIS A 29 8.33 -4.11 -2.55
N ALA A 30 7.60 -3.06 -2.95
CA ALA A 30 6.40 -2.64 -2.23
C ALA A 30 5.33 -3.75 -2.16
N ASP A 31 5.10 -4.47 -3.26
CA ASP A 31 4.17 -5.61 -3.28
C ASP A 31 4.65 -6.77 -2.41
N VAL A 32 5.95 -7.11 -2.45
CA VAL A 32 6.54 -8.13 -1.59
C VAL A 32 6.42 -7.75 -0.11
N ILE A 33 6.71 -6.49 0.24
CA ILE A 33 6.63 -6.00 1.61
C ILE A 33 5.19 -6.05 2.13
N LEU A 34 4.18 -5.65 1.33
CA LEU A 34 2.77 -5.75 1.73
C LEU A 34 2.30 -7.18 2.01
N ARG A 35 2.99 -8.20 1.47
CA ARG A 35 2.70 -9.61 1.73
C ARG A 35 3.51 -10.17 2.91
N ARG A 36 4.45 -9.40 3.46
CA ARG A 36 5.38 -9.81 4.52
C ARG A 36 5.30 -8.85 5.71
N PRO A 37 4.33 -9.04 6.63
CA PRO A 37 4.15 -8.16 7.79
C PRO A 37 5.37 -8.13 8.73
N THR A 38 6.24 -9.13 8.68
CA THR A 38 7.49 -9.20 9.44
C THR A 38 8.62 -8.33 8.88
N SER A 39 8.43 -7.70 7.72
CA SER A 39 9.44 -6.82 7.13
C SER A 39 9.61 -5.55 7.96
N LYS A 40 10.87 -5.14 8.19
CA LYS A 40 11.19 -3.86 8.85
C LYS A 40 10.56 -2.64 8.17
N ARG A 41 10.29 -2.72 6.86
CA ARG A 41 9.68 -1.63 6.06
C ARG A 41 8.17 -1.76 5.93
N PHE A 42 7.55 -2.77 6.55
CA PHE A 42 6.12 -3.04 6.42
C PHE A 42 5.29 -1.85 6.85
N GLU A 43 5.56 -1.24 8.01
CA GLU A 43 4.77 -0.11 8.50
C GLU A 43 4.79 1.09 7.55
N ILE A 44 5.97 1.38 6.97
CA ILE A 44 6.13 2.49 6.02
C ILE A 44 5.30 2.23 4.76
N VAL A 45 5.44 1.05 4.18
CA VAL A 45 4.70 0.66 2.97
C VAL A 45 3.19 0.57 3.24
N PHE A 46 2.80 0.04 4.40
CA PHE A 46 1.41 -0.09 4.81
C PHE A 46 0.76 1.27 5.09
N LYS A 47 1.48 2.21 5.70
CA LYS A 47 1.01 3.59 5.91
C LYS A 47 0.79 4.30 4.57
N ALA A 48 1.70 4.13 3.62
CA ALA A 48 1.53 4.65 2.26
C ALA A 48 0.32 4.01 1.56
N ALA A 49 0.20 2.68 1.62
CA ALA A 49 -0.93 1.95 1.06
C ALA A 49 -2.27 2.41 1.66
N LYS A 50 -2.33 2.59 2.99
CA LYS A 50 -3.52 3.09 3.69
C LYS A 50 -3.89 4.50 3.24
N LYS A 51 -2.92 5.39 3.03
CA LYS A 51 -3.18 6.76 2.55
C LYS A 51 -3.80 6.75 1.14
N ILE A 52 -3.28 5.90 0.25
CA ILE A 52 -3.83 5.78 -1.11
C ILE A 52 -5.20 5.11 -1.11
N ALA A 53 -5.37 4.01 -0.38
CA ALA A 53 -6.66 3.35 -0.22
C ALA A 53 -7.73 4.31 0.31
N SER A 54 -7.41 5.15 1.31
CA SER A 54 -8.32 6.19 1.80
C SER A 54 -8.62 7.27 0.75
N ALA A 55 -7.66 7.63 -0.09
CA ALA A 55 -7.87 8.59 -1.17
C ALA A 55 -8.80 8.00 -2.25
N ASN A 56 -8.55 6.77 -2.66
CA ASN A 56 -9.37 6.01 -3.61
C ASN A 56 -10.81 5.87 -3.12
N GLN A 57 -11.00 5.49 -1.84
CA GLN A 57 -12.32 5.47 -1.20
C GLN A 57 -13.05 6.81 -1.27
N ARG A 58 -12.36 7.93 -0.98
CA ARG A 58 -12.96 9.27 -1.04
C ARG A 58 -13.31 9.71 -2.46
N LEU A 59 -12.50 9.28 -3.43
CA LEU A 59 -12.68 9.63 -4.83
C LEU A 59 -13.68 8.71 -5.55
N GLY A 60 -14.17 7.65 -4.90
CA GLY A 60 -15.12 6.70 -5.50
C GLY A 60 -14.52 5.87 -6.64
N ILE A 61 -13.20 5.74 -6.67
CA ILE A 61 -12.43 4.93 -7.62
C ILE A 61 -11.84 3.73 -6.89
#